data_AF-A0A1J9QQZ7-F1
#
_entry.id   AF-A0A1J9QQZ7-F1
#
_cell.length_a   1.000
_cell.length_b   1.000
_cell.length_c   1.000
_cell.angle_alpha   90.00
_cell.angle_beta   90.00
_cell.angle_gamma   90.00
#
_symmetry.space_group_name_H-M   'P 1'
#
loop_
_entity.id
_entity.type
_entity.pdbx_description
1 polymer ?
#
loop_
_entity_poly.entity_id
_entity_poly.type
_entity_poly.pdbx_seq_one_letter_code
_entity_poly.pdbx_strand_id
1 'polypeptide(L)'
;MADLFNDLKPFDIVFLENLRESKYSAVFKVQVHGKLCVMKVHHDRGSSSHDPRYREMNLFIRESTAYRRLRAKGLCNRGVIPGFYGTIIKIKATE
;
A
#
# COMPACT_ATOMS: atom_id res chain seq x y z
N MET A 1 -5.61 -2.23 -15.86
CA MET A 1 -5.66 -0.83 -15.40
C MET A 1 -4.40 -0.55 -14.61
N ALA A 2 -3.51 0.30 -15.12
CA ALA A 2 -2.28 0.66 -14.43
C ALA A 2 -2.58 1.45 -13.15
N ASP A 3 -1.66 1.39 -12.19
CA ASP A 3 -1.69 2.22 -10.98
C ASP A 3 -1.50 3.70 -11.39
N LEU A 4 -2.07 4.65 -10.63
CA LEU A 4 -1.97 6.09 -10.97
C LEU A 4 -0.53 6.58 -10.75
N PHE A 5 0.10 6.08 -9.71
CA PHE A 5 1.50 6.32 -9.43
C PHE A 5 2.30 5.07 -9.80
N ASN A 6 2.99 5.11 -10.94
CA ASN A 6 4.00 4.12 -11.31
C ASN A 6 5.38 4.67 -10.90
N ASP A 7 6.27 3.79 -10.44
CA ASP A 7 7.68 4.10 -10.15
C ASP A 7 7.94 5.22 -9.11
N LEU A 8 7.05 5.38 -8.13
CA LEU A 8 7.30 6.28 -6.98
C LEU A 8 8.59 5.89 -6.26
N LYS A 9 9.44 6.88 -6.03
CA LYS A 9 10.62 6.78 -5.19
C LYS A 9 10.28 7.21 -3.76
N PRO A 10 11.03 6.73 -2.75
CA PRO A 10 10.81 7.15 -1.36
C PRO A 10 10.83 8.68 -1.18
N PHE A 11 11.70 9.39 -1.90
CA PHE A 11 11.82 10.86 -1.84
C PHE A 11 10.62 11.61 -2.45
N ASP A 12 9.77 10.95 -3.24
CA ASP A 12 8.53 11.55 -3.76
C ASP A 12 7.44 11.66 -2.68
N ILE A 13 7.67 11.07 -1.51
CA ILE A 13 6.70 10.95 -0.42
C ILE A 13 7.15 11.81 0.75
N VAL A 14 6.30 12.75 1.14
CA VAL A 14 6.48 13.52 2.37
C VAL A 14 5.51 12.97 3.41
N PHE A 15 6.03 12.44 4.51
CA PHE A 15 5.22 12.01 5.65
C PHE A 15 4.80 13.23 6.47
N LEU A 16 3.49 13.38 6.70
CA LEU A 16 2.93 14.53 7.41
C LEU A 16 2.46 14.16 8.81
N GLU A 17 1.80 13.01 8.95
CA GLU A 17 1.16 12.60 10.21
C GLU A 17 1.05 11.07 10.28
N ASN A 18 1.33 10.47 11.44
CA ASN A 18 0.95 9.09 11.72
C ASN A 18 -0.51 9.08 12.18
N LEU A 19 -1.40 8.53 11.35
CA LEU A 19 -2.83 8.45 11.64
C LEU A 19 -3.15 7.26 12.54
N ARG A 20 -2.42 6.15 12.38
CA ARG A 20 -2.65 4.93 13.16
C ARG A 20 -1.48 3.97 13.07
N GLU A 21 -1.10 3.44 14.23
CA GLU A 21 -0.13 2.36 14.35
C GLU A 21 -0.80 1.04 14.74
N SER A 22 -0.27 -0.09 14.27
CA SER A 22 -0.74 -1.41 14.68
C SER A 22 0.36 -2.46 14.56
N LYS A 23 0.13 -3.65 15.12
CA LYS A 23 1.09 -4.76 15.05
C LYS A 23 1.56 -5.09 13.61
N TYR A 24 0.68 -4.94 12.63
CA TYR A 24 0.93 -5.41 11.26
C TYR A 24 1.15 -4.28 10.25
N SER A 25 0.84 -3.04 10.60
CA SER A 25 0.96 -1.91 9.68
C SER A 25 0.81 -0.59 10.40
N ALA A 26 1.41 0.44 9.80
CA ALA A 26 1.21 1.84 10.10
C ALA A 26 0.41 2.52 8.97
N VAL A 27 -0.40 3.52 9.31
CA VAL A 27 -1.17 4.34 8.37
C VAL A 27 -0.76 5.79 8.56
N PHE A 28 -0.33 6.41 7.48
CA PHE A 28 0.17 7.78 7.46
C PHE A 28 -0.65 8.66 6.54
N LYS A 29 -0.78 9.93 6.92
CA LYS A 29 -1.09 11.01 5.99
C LYS A 29 0.21 11.41 5.32
N VAL A 30 0.21 11.41 3.99
CA VAL A 30 1.38 11.75 3.19
C VAL A 30 1.01 12.75 2.10
N GLN A 31 2.02 13.43 1.58
CA GLN A 31 1.92 14.17 0.33
C GLN A 31 2.78 13.47 -0.73
N VAL A 32 2.19 13.18 -1.88
CA VAL A 32 2.87 12.57 -3.04
C VAL A 32 2.66 13.47 -4.24
N HIS A 33 3.74 14.02 -4.80
CA HIS A 33 3.69 14.99 -5.92
C HIS A 33 2.65 16.11 -5.71
N GLY A 34 2.63 16.70 -4.52
CA GLY A 34 1.70 17.78 -4.16
C GLY A 34 0.30 17.31 -3.73
N LYS A 35 -0.07 16.04 -3.96
CA LYS A 35 -1.38 15.49 -3.61
C LYS A 35 -1.40 14.86 -2.23
N LEU A 36 -2.38 15.24 -1.40
CA LEU A 36 -2.63 14.59 -0.11
C LEU A 36 -3.20 13.19 -0.29
N CYS A 37 -2.56 12.21 0.33
CA CYS A 37 -2.92 10.80 0.26
C CYS A 37 -2.83 10.14 1.64
N VAL A 38 -3.46 8.97 1.75
CA VAL A 38 -3.25 8.05 2.87
C VAL A 38 -2.35 6.92 2.38
N MET A 39 -1.23 6.71 3.07
CA MET A 39 -0.30 5.63 2.80
C MET A 39 -0.37 4.60 3.93
N LYS A 40 -0.52 3.33 3.57
CA LYS A 40 -0.42 2.23 4.51
C LYS A 40 0.89 1.50 4.29
N VAL A 41 1.69 1.36 5.35
CA VAL A 41 2.97 0.67 5.35
C VAL A 41 2.81 -0.60 6.15
N HIS A 42 2.96 -1.76 5.50
CA HIS A 42 2.87 -3.06 6.17
C HIS A 42 4.21 -3.41 6.81
N HIS A 43 4.16 -3.87 8.06
CA HIS A 43 5.32 -4.45 8.71
C HIS A 43 5.58 -5.83 8.11
N ASP A 44 6.80 -6.07 7.65
CA ASP A 44 7.17 -7.39 7.19
C ASP A 44 7.14 -8.36 8.37
N ARG A 45 6.31 -9.40 8.27
CA ARG A 45 6.27 -10.48 9.27
C ARG A 45 7.35 -11.53 9.00
N GLY A 46 8.04 -11.43 7.87
CA GLY A 46 8.88 -12.48 7.31
C GLY A 46 8.06 -13.68 6.84
N SER A 47 8.73 -14.60 6.15
CA SER A 47 8.18 -15.92 5.82
C SER A 47 8.32 -16.87 7.00
N SER A 48 7.26 -17.58 7.35
CA SER A 48 7.28 -18.67 8.33
C SER A 48 7.42 -20.03 7.64
N SER A 49 8.12 -20.99 8.24
CA SER A 49 8.16 -22.38 7.77
C SER A 49 6.78 -23.06 7.77
N HIS A 50 5.85 -22.52 8.55
CA HIS A 50 4.46 -22.98 8.60
C HIS A 50 3.55 -22.28 7.59
N ASP A 51 4.08 -21.36 6.77
CA ASP A 51 3.25 -20.69 5.77
C ASP A 51 2.88 -21.69 4.64
N PRO A 52 1.59 -21.77 4.27
CA PRO A 52 1.15 -22.65 3.21
C PRO A 52 1.75 -22.24 1.86
N ARG A 53 2.40 -23.18 1.17
CA ARG A 53 3.05 -22.91 -0.14
C ARG A 53 2.09 -22.45 -1.25
N TYR A 54 0.80 -22.76 -1.11
CA TYR A 54 -0.22 -22.49 -2.12
C TYR A 54 -0.97 -21.17 -1.89
N ARG A 55 -0.64 -20.40 -0.85
CA ARG A 55 -1.37 -19.19 -0.48
C ARG A 55 -0.41 -18.06 -0.17
N GLU A 56 -0.63 -16.92 -0.82
CA GLU A 56 0.05 -15.68 -0.48
C GLU A 56 -0.30 -15.26 0.95
N MET A 57 0.73 -15.09 1.79
CA MET A 57 0.60 -14.69 3.20
C MET A 57 1.04 -13.23 3.41
N ASN A 58 1.75 -12.63 2.45
CA ASN A 58 2.15 -11.24 2.50
C ASN A 58 0.90 -10.33 2.44
N LEU A 59 0.62 -9.66 3.56
CA LEU A 59 -0.55 -8.80 3.70
C LEU A 59 -0.58 -7.67 2.68
N PHE A 60 0.58 -7.08 2.37
CA PHE A 60 0.70 -6.04 1.35
C PHE A 60 0.30 -6.55 -0.03
N ILE A 61 0.76 -7.74 -0.43
CA ILE A 61 0.41 -8.33 -1.74
C ILE A 61 -1.09 -8.63 -1.81
N ARG A 62 -1.65 -9.23 -0.75
CA ARG A 62 -3.10 -9.56 -0.70
C ARG A 62 -3.96 -8.31 -0.77
N GLU A 63 -3.66 -7.30 0.04
CA GLU A 63 -4.45 -6.07 0.14
C GLU A 63 -4.35 -5.25 -1.15
N SER A 64 -3.14 -5.05 -1.70
CA SER A 64 -2.96 -4.34 -2.98
C SER A 64 -3.63 -5.06 -4.15
N THR A 65 -3.58 -6.40 -4.19
CA THR A 65 -4.29 -7.19 -5.21
C THR A 65 -5.80 -7.04 -5.09
N ALA A 66 -6.35 -7.04 -3.87
CA ALA A 66 -7.77 -6.81 -3.65
C ALA A 66 -8.20 -5.43 -4.16
N TYR A 67 -7.47 -4.37 -3.80
CA TYR A 67 -7.76 -3.02 -4.29
C TYR A 67 -7.70 -2.91 -5.82
N ARG A 68 -6.71 -3.52 -6.47
CA ARG A 68 -6.64 -3.54 -7.95
C ARG A 68 -7.86 -4.22 -8.57
N ARG A 69 -8.30 -5.35 -8.01
CA ARG A 69 -9.51 -6.06 -8.48
C ARG A 69 -10.77 -5.23 -8.27
N LEU A 70 -10.93 -4.63 -7.09
CA LEU A 70 -12.09 -3.78 -6.78
C LEU A 70 -12.13 -2.52 -7.66
N ARG A 71 -10.97 -1.88 -7.90
CA ARG A 71 -10.84 -0.76 -8.83
C ARG A 71 -11.20 -1.17 -10.26
N ALA A 72 -10.72 -2.32 -10.73
CA ALA A 72 -11.04 -2.82 -12.07
C ALA A 72 -12.54 -3.11 -12.25
N LYS A 73 -13.26 -3.41 -11.16
CA LYS A 73 -14.72 -3.55 -11.13
C LYS A 73 -15.46 -2.21 -10.93
N GLY A 74 -14.75 -1.09 -10.91
CA GLY A 74 -15.31 0.26 -10.82
C GLY A 74 -15.75 0.69 -9.41
N LEU A 75 -15.45 -0.07 -8.36
CA LEU A 75 -15.92 0.25 -7.01
C LEU A 75 -15.29 1.54 -6.45
N CYS A 76 -14.03 1.84 -6.82
CA CYS A 76 -13.41 3.12 -6.46
C CYS A 76 -14.14 4.31 -7.10
N ASN A 77 -14.51 4.22 -8.38
CA ASN A 77 -15.17 5.31 -9.10
C ASN A 77 -16.60 5.56 -8.60
N ARG A 78 -17.24 4.53 -8.04
CA ARG A 78 -18.56 4.62 -7.40
C ARG A 78 -18.51 5.17 -5.97
N GLY A 79 -17.31 5.40 -5.42
CA GLY A 79 -17.15 5.89 -4.03
C GLY A 79 -17.47 4.86 -2.94
N VAL A 80 -17.68 3.58 -3.29
CA VAL A 80 -17.99 2.52 -2.31
C VAL A 80 -16.76 2.17 -1.47
N ILE A 81 -15.58 2.31 -2.07
CA ILE A 81 -14.28 2.13 -1.40
C ILE A 81 -13.37 3.33 -1.72
N PRO A 82 -12.34 3.59 -0.90
CA PRO A 82 -11.35 4.61 -1.21
C PRO A 82 -10.68 4.41 -2.57
N GLY A 83 -10.27 5.51 -3.19
CA GLY A 83 -9.47 5.48 -4.41
C GLY A 83 -8.11 4.82 -4.17
N PHE A 84 -7.75 3.85 -5.02
CA PHE A 84 -6.44 3.20 -4.99
C PHE A 84 -5.48 3.85 -5.98
N TYR A 85 -4.43 4.49 -5.45
CA TYR A 85 -3.49 5.29 -6.24
C TYR A 85 -2.29 4.50 -6.73
N GLY A 86 -1.83 3.49 -5.98
CA GLY A 86 -0.73 2.64 -6.39
C GLY A 86 -0.03 1.98 -5.21
N THR A 87 1.13 1.39 -5.48
CA THR A 87 1.96 0.74 -4.47
C THR A 87 3.42 1.07 -4.64
N ILE A 88 4.16 1.02 -3.53
CA ILE A 88 5.62 1.13 -3.51
C ILE A 88 6.15 -0.16 -2.90
N ILE A 89 7.14 -0.76 -3.54
CA ILE A 89 7.79 -1.98 -3.07
C ILE A 89 9.26 -1.70 -2.77
N LYS A 90 9.82 -2.43 -1.81
CA LYS A 90 11.26 -2.46 -1.51
C LYS A 90 11.85 -1.06 -1.23
N ILE A 91 11.30 -0.39 -0.23
CA ILE A 91 11.97 0.77 0.38
C ILE A 91 13.22 0.20 1.07
N LYS A 92 14.37 0.20 0.38
CA LYS A 92 15.64 -0.05 1.04
C LYS A 92 15.94 1.15 1.91
N ALA A 93 16.32 0.92 3.16
CA ALA A 93 16.95 1.98 3.94
C ALA A 93 18.22 2.40 3.18
N THR A 94 18.30 3.66 2.80
CA THR A 94 19.59 4.29 2.50
C THR A 94 20.26 4.57 3.83
N GLU A 95 21.46 4.02 4.02
CA GLU A 95 22.38 4.36 5.12
C GLU A 95 22.77 5.84 5.08
#